data_AF-A0AAJ7XDS7-F1
#
_entry.id   AF-A0AAJ7XDS7-F1
#
_cell.length_a   1.000
_cell.length_b   1.000
_cell.length_c   1.000
_cell.angle_alpha   90.00
_cell.angle_beta   90.00
_cell.angle_gamma   90.00
#
_symmetry.space_group_name_H-M   'P 1'
#
loop_
_entity.id
_entity.type
_entity.pdbx_description
1 polymer ?
#
loop_
_entity_poly.entity_id
_entity_poly.type
_entity_poly.pdbx_seq_one_letter_code
_entity_poly.pdbx_strand_id
1 'polypeptide(L)'
;MDADFERLRPQTVELAKAVSAGNKVEAMTIAALLAHSNTPLEIRPQESIYPAQEIRIQVRFEDAQNTVGPIALTVHSHWTVAHLKSEVFQKYGFHPLLQRWVFGGRLAKDCHSLHFYGVRTDGDHAFLYLLKVPSSSGDVAERHNAGEPLGGGERPRANRMSLQDILHVITDQLGSMDPAPLLSNPPAIAADATAEWSCSACTLLNQPRAARCCVCDTPRQPDAPEQGRRGNSVENFIRQMSSPTSDLQSDLLKALYKF
;
A
#
# COMPACT_ATOMS: atom_id res chain seq x y z
N MET A 1 20.69 -7.97 12.96
CA MET A 1 21.08 -6.88 12.03
C MET A 1 22.58 -6.93 11.93
N ASP A 2 23.10 -7.28 10.75
CA ASP A 2 24.49 -7.68 10.55
C ASP A 2 25.46 -6.49 10.66
N ALA A 3 26.38 -6.56 11.62
CA ALA A 3 27.41 -5.54 11.88
C ALA A 3 28.32 -5.27 10.68
N ASP A 4 28.41 -6.22 9.74
CA ASP A 4 29.18 -6.08 8.51
C ASP A 4 28.54 -5.11 7.50
N PHE A 5 27.21 -5.02 7.45
CA PHE A 5 26.51 -4.08 6.55
C PHE A 5 26.84 -2.63 6.90
N GLU A 6 26.82 -2.31 8.19
CA GLU A 6 27.06 -0.95 8.69
C GLU A 6 28.50 -0.50 8.46
N ARG A 7 29.44 -1.46 8.55
CA ARG A 7 30.86 -1.24 8.32
C ARG A 7 31.19 -0.98 6.85
N LEU A 8 30.35 -1.48 5.94
CA LEU A 8 30.59 -1.44 4.49
C LEU A 8 29.76 -0.40 3.75
N ARG A 9 28.87 0.33 4.45
CA ARG A 9 28.10 1.44 3.86
C ARG A 9 28.99 2.49 3.17
N PRO A 10 30.14 2.93 3.72
CA PRO A 10 31.01 3.90 3.03
C PRO A 10 31.45 3.42 1.64
N GLN A 11 31.78 2.14 1.50
CA GLN A 11 32.24 1.50 0.27
C GLN A 11 31.13 1.45 -0.78
N THR A 12 29.86 1.32 -0.38
CA THR A 12 28.72 1.38 -1.33
C THR A 12 28.58 2.75 -1.98
N VAL A 13 28.76 3.82 -1.21
CA VAL A 13 28.74 5.20 -1.70
C VAL A 13 29.94 5.47 -2.60
N GLU A 14 31.12 4.99 -2.21
CA GLU A 14 32.35 5.20 -2.99
C GLU A 14 32.33 4.43 -4.31
N LEU A 15 31.71 3.24 -4.34
CA LEU A 15 31.45 2.51 -5.59
C LEU A 15 30.57 3.33 -6.54
N ALA A 16 29.48 3.93 -6.04
CA ALA A 16 28.59 4.75 -6.86
C ALA A 16 29.33 5.97 -7.44
N LYS A 17 30.16 6.65 -6.63
CA LYS A 17 30.99 7.76 -7.09
C LYS A 17 31.99 7.33 -8.16
N ALA A 18 32.75 6.25 -7.92
CA ALA A 18 33.76 5.76 -8.85
C ALA A 18 33.14 5.39 -10.21
N VAL A 19 31.95 4.75 -10.21
CA VAL A 19 31.20 4.45 -11.43
C VAL A 19 30.75 5.73 -12.13
N SER A 20 30.19 6.70 -11.40
CA SER A 20 29.72 7.96 -11.98
C SER A 20 30.85 8.82 -12.57
N ALA A 21 32.04 8.76 -11.99
CA ALA A 21 33.24 9.45 -12.46
C ALA A 21 33.95 8.72 -13.61
N GLY A 22 33.50 7.51 -13.99
CA GLY A 22 34.16 6.68 -14.99
C GLY A 22 35.48 6.06 -14.52
N ASN A 23 35.78 6.10 -13.22
CA ASN A 23 37.01 5.53 -12.65
C ASN A 23 36.90 4.00 -12.53
N LYS A 24 37.21 3.30 -13.62
CA LYS A 24 37.08 1.84 -13.73
C LYS A 24 37.91 1.06 -12.71
N VAL A 25 39.13 1.51 -12.41
CA VAL A 25 40.07 0.78 -11.54
C VAL A 25 39.57 0.81 -10.10
N GLU A 26 39.15 1.98 -9.63
CA GLU A 26 38.60 2.16 -8.30
C GLU A 26 37.26 1.42 -8.14
N ALA A 27 36.35 1.56 -9.12
CA ALA A 27 35.08 0.86 -9.12
C ALA A 27 35.26 -0.67 -9.04
N MET A 28 36.21 -1.21 -9.80
CA MET A 28 36.53 -2.65 -9.78
C MET A 28 37.04 -3.11 -8.41
N THR A 29 37.93 -2.33 -7.80
CA THR A 29 38.53 -2.65 -6.50
C THR A 29 37.45 -2.67 -5.39
N ILE A 30 36.60 -1.66 -5.37
CA ILE A 30 35.53 -1.54 -4.37
C ILE A 30 34.45 -2.60 -4.62
N ALA A 31 34.09 -2.87 -5.87
CA ALA A 31 33.14 -3.93 -6.22
C ALA A 31 33.65 -5.31 -5.79
N ALA A 32 34.93 -5.60 -5.97
CA ALA A 32 35.53 -6.85 -5.51
C ALA A 32 35.47 -6.97 -3.98
N LEU A 33 35.75 -5.89 -3.24
CA LEU A 33 35.65 -5.89 -1.78
C LEU A 33 34.22 -6.19 -1.32
N LEU A 34 33.24 -5.50 -1.89
CA LEU A 34 31.82 -5.69 -1.58
C LEU A 34 31.35 -7.12 -1.94
N ALA A 35 31.82 -7.67 -3.07
CA ALA A 35 31.51 -9.04 -3.47
C ALA A 35 32.07 -10.08 -2.47
N HIS A 36 33.32 -9.94 -2.04
CA HIS A 36 33.92 -10.87 -1.06
C HIS A 36 33.22 -10.85 0.30
N SER A 37 32.69 -9.69 0.68
CA SER A 37 31.92 -9.54 1.93
C SER A 37 30.49 -10.10 1.86
N ASN A 38 30.05 -10.55 0.68
CA ASN A 38 28.68 -11.01 0.43
C ASN A 38 27.61 -10.02 0.93
N THR A 39 27.91 -8.72 0.82
CA THR A 39 27.01 -7.67 1.27
C THR A 39 25.78 -7.64 0.34
N PRO A 40 24.55 -7.73 0.87
CA PRO A 40 23.36 -7.58 0.04
C PRO A 40 23.27 -6.14 -0.47
N LEU A 41 23.35 -5.97 -1.79
CA LEU A 41 23.30 -4.67 -2.45
C LEU A 41 22.11 -4.61 -3.40
N GLU A 42 21.45 -3.45 -3.42
CA GLU A 42 20.49 -3.10 -4.46
C GLU A 42 21.13 -2.07 -5.39
N ILE A 43 21.40 -2.46 -6.64
CA ILE A 43 21.98 -1.58 -7.65
C ILE A 43 20.83 -1.01 -8.49
N ARG A 44 20.68 0.31 -8.47
CA ARG A 44 19.67 1.02 -9.25
C ARG A 44 20.30 2.15 -10.05
N PRO A 45 19.84 2.39 -11.29
CA PRO A 45 20.19 3.60 -11.99
C PRO A 45 19.64 4.83 -11.25
N GLN A 46 20.37 5.95 -11.31
CA GLN A 46 19.97 7.20 -10.64
C GLN A 46 18.73 7.80 -11.32
N GLU A 47 17.77 8.34 -10.55
CA GLU A 47 16.51 8.87 -11.09
C GLU A 47 16.71 9.97 -12.14
N SER A 48 17.78 10.75 -12.02
CA SER A 48 18.12 11.84 -12.94
C SER A 48 18.44 11.41 -14.37
N ILE A 49 18.66 10.11 -14.63
CA ILE A 49 18.88 9.62 -16.00
C ILE A 49 17.56 9.44 -16.76
N TYR A 50 16.43 9.43 -16.06
CA TYR A 50 15.12 9.31 -16.66
C TYR A 50 14.56 10.69 -16.99
N PRO A 51 13.77 10.82 -18.07
CA PRO A 51 13.02 12.05 -18.30
C PRO A 51 12.17 12.38 -17.08
N ALA A 52 12.23 13.64 -16.61
CA ALA A 52 11.44 14.11 -15.47
C ALA A 52 9.95 14.33 -15.84
N GLN A 53 9.59 14.09 -17.09
CA GLN A 53 8.26 14.33 -17.62
C GLN A 53 7.33 13.15 -17.31
N GLU A 54 6.10 13.48 -16.96
CA GLU A 54 4.99 12.53 -16.88
C GLU A 54 4.61 12.00 -18.26
N ILE A 55 4.31 10.70 -18.31
CA ILE A 55 3.97 9.97 -19.53
C ILE A 55 2.59 9.34 -19.34
N ARG A 56 1.75 9.37 -20.37
CA ARG A 56 0.43 8.74 -20.37
C ARG A 56 0.45 7.39 -21.05
N ILE A 57 0.39 6.32 -20.26
CA ILE A 57 0.33 4.94 -20.74
C ILE A 57 -1.11 4.46 -20.92
N GLN A 58 -1.34 3.57 -21.88
CA GLN A 58 -2.64 2.99 -22.18
C GLN A 58 -2.78 1.62 -21.52
N VAL A 59 -3.58 1.55 -20.46
CA VAL A 59 -3.71 0.35 -19.62
C VAL A 59 -5.03 -0.36 -19.86
N ARG A 60 -4.97 -1.65 -20.20
CA ARG A 60 -6.13 -2.52 -20.22
C ARG A 60 -6.27 -3.23 -18.89
N PHE A 61 -7.44 -3.14 -18.27
CA PHE A 61 -7.76 -3.79 -17.02
C PHE A 61 -8.53 -5.08 -17.33
N GLU A 62 -8.06 -6.20 -16.80
CA GLU A 62 -8.61 -7.54 -17.06
C GLU A 62 -8.89 -8.25 -15.74
N ASP A 63 -10.05 -8.89 -15.62
CA ASP A 63 -10.29 -9.92 -14.61
C ASP A 63 -10.57 -11.26 -15.33
N ALA A 64 -11.04 -12.29 -14.61
CA ALA A 64 -11.31 -13.60 -15.20
C ALA A 64 -12.52 -13.63 -16.17
N GLN A 65 -13.37 -12.61 -16.17
CA GLN A 65 -14.61 -12.54 -16.97
C GLN A 65 -14.69 -11.29 -17.85
N ASN A 66 -13.98 -10.22 -17.51
CA ASN A 66 -14.19 -8.87 -18.03
C ASN A 66 -12.88 -8.25 -18.50
N THR A 67 -13.00 -7.34 -19.46
CA THR A 67 -11.91 -6.52 -19.96
C THR A 67 -12.41 -5.09 -20.13
N VAL A 68 -11.66 -4.12 -19.60
CA VAL A 68 -11.99 -2.68 -19.63
C VAL A 68 -10.77 -1.89 -20.10
N GLY A 69 -11.01 -0.86 -20.92
CA GLY A 69 -9.96 0.02 -21.43
C GLY A 69 -9.66 -0.14 -22.94
N PRO A 70 -8.66 0.57 -23.46
CA PRO A 70 -7.53 1.16 -22.72
C PRO A 70 -7.90 2.41 -21.91
N ILE A 71 -7.30 2.52 -20.72
CA ILE A 71 -7.44 3.64 -19.78
C ILE A 71 -6.10 4.36 -19.72
N ALA A 72 -6.10 5.68 -19.94
CA ALA A 72 -4.88 6.47 -19.82
C ALA A 72 -4.48 6.65 -18.35
N LEU A 73 -3.28 6.17 -17.97
CA LEU A 73 -2.66 6.44 -16.68
C LEU A 73 -1.44 7.33 -16.87
N THR A 74 -1.37 8.41 -16.11
CA THR A 74 -0.19 9.28 -16.03
C THR A 74 0.81 8.66 -15.06
N VAL A 75 2.04 8.41 -15.51
CA VAL A 75 3.10 7.74 -14.75
C VAL A 75 4.45 8.39 -15.04
N HIS A 76 5.46 8.08 -14.23
CA HIS A 76 6.86 8.39 -14.56
C HIS A 76 7.64 7.13 -14.91
N SER A 77 8.53 7.21 -15.90
CA SER A 77 9.38 6.07 -16.30
C SER A 77 10.24 5.51 -15.15
N HIS A 78 10.66 6.36 -14.21
CA HIS A 78 11.50 5.95 -13.08
C HIS A 78 10.72 5.23 -11.98
N TRP A 79 9.38 5.34 -11.95
CA TRP A 79 8.57 4.68 -10.93
C TRP A 79 8.79 3.18 -10.92
N THR A 80 8.81 2.63 -9.71
CA THR A 80 8.77 1.18 -9.52
C THR A 80 7.36 0.65 -9.74
N VAL A 81 7.24 -0.63 -10.06
CA VAL A 81 5.93 -1.30 -10.16
C VAL A 81 5.22 -1.28 -8.80
N ALA A 82 5.95 -1.34 -7.68
CA ALA A 82 5.37 -1.18 -6.34
C ALA A 82 4.70 0.20 -6.16
N HIS A 83 5.36 1.26 -6.64
CA HIS A 83 4.81 2.61 -6.59
C HIS A 83 3.56 2.73 -7.46
N LEU A 84 3.62 2.24 -8.70
CA LEU A 84 2.45 2.21 -9.60
C LEU A 84 1.26 1.45 -8.99
N LYS A 85 1.51 0.32 -8.33
CA LYS A 85 0.44 -0.42 -7.63
C LYS A 85 -0.21 0.41 -6.54
N SER A 86 0.58 1.18 -5.80
CA SER A 86 0.08 2.06 -4.74
C SER A 86 -0.79 3.18 -5.33
N GLU A 87 -0.35 3.78 -6.45
CA GLU A 87 -1.13 4.79 -7.18
C GLU A 87 -2.47 4.24 -7.68
N VAL A 88 -2.47 3.03 -8.27
CA VAL A 88 -3.72 2.40 -8.74
C VAL A 88 -4.62 1.98 -7.59
N PHE A 89 -4.06 1.61 -6.43
CA PHE A 89 -4.86 1.37 -5.23
C PHE A 89 -5.51 2.67 -4.74
N GLN A 90 -4.75 3.76 -4.68
CA GLN A 90 -5.27 5.05 -4.24
C GLN A 90 -6.36 5.58 -5.19
N LYS A 91 -6.16 5.43 -6.50
CA LYS A 91 -7.07 5.95 -7.52
C LYS A 91 -8.32 5.09 -7.74
N TYR A 92 -8.20 3.76 -7.67
CA TYR A 92 -9.27 2.83 -8.06
C TYR A 92 -9.67 1.83 -6.97
N GLY A 93 -8.97 1.79 -5.84
CA GLY A 93 -9.27 0.89 -4.72
C GLY A 93 -8.79 -0.55 -4.91
N PHE A 94 -8.03 -0.87 -5.97
CA PHE A 94 -7.52 -2.22 -6.19
C PHE A 94 -6.29 -2.47 -5.32
N HIS A 95 -6.39 -3.37 -4.33
CA HIS A 95 -5.28 -3.63 -3.42
C HIS A 95 -4.02 -4.14 -4.17
N PRO A 96 -2.79 -3.67 -3.84
CA PRO A 96 -1.55 -4.04 -4.56
C PRO A 96 -1.30 -5.53 -4.74
N LEU A 97 -1.77 -6.36 -3.79
CA LEU A 97 -1.65 -7.83 -3.85
C LEU A 97 -2.57 -8.49 -4.90
N LEU A 98 -3.65 -7.82 -5.29
CA LEU A 98 -4.56 -8.30 -6.34
C LEU A 98 -4.12 -7.81 -7.73
N GLN A 99 -3.17 -6.87 -7.80
CA GLN A 99 -2.71 -6.28 -9.04
C GLN A 99 -1.57 -7.07 -9.67
N ARG A 100 -1.81 -7.63 -10.86
CA ARG A 100 -0.83 -8.38 -11.64
C ARG A 100 -0.53 -7.62 -12.94
N TRP A 101 0.57 -6.89 -12.94
CA TRP A 101 0.98 -6.03 -14.05
C TRP A 101 1.78 -6.77 -15.12
N VAL A 102 1.49 -6.48 -16.38
CA VAL A 102 2.22 -6.98 -17.55
C VAL A 102 2.60 -5.81 -18.45
N PHE A 103 3.88 -5.73 -18.80
CA PHE A 103 4.45 -4.70 -19.67
C PHE A 103 5.30 -5.37 -20.74
N GLY A 104 5.09 -5.01 -22.02
CA GLY A 104 5.84 -5.60 -23.14
C GLY A 104 5.81 -7.13 -23.14
N GLY A 105 4.67 -7.74 -22.75
CA GLY A 105 4.49 -9.19 -22.67
C GLY A 105 5.16 -9.88 -21.47
N ARG A 106 5.76 -9.14 -20.53
CA ARG A 106 6.46 -9.69 -19.37
C ARG A 106 5.71 -9.39 -18.08
N LEU A 107 5.66 -10.38 -17.20
CA LEU A 107 5.09 -10.21 -15.88
C LEU A 107 6.00 -9.34 -14.99
N ALA A 108 5.41 -8.30 -14.43
CA ALA A 108 6.12 -7.28 -13.70
C ALA A 108 6.50 -7.74 -12.27
N LYS A 109 7.66 -7.28 -11.79
CA LYS A 109 8.12 -7.42 -10.41
C LYS A 109 8.17 -6.04 -9.77
N ASP A 110 7.82 -6.00 -8.49
CA ASP A 110 7.64 -4.77 -7.71
C ASP A 110 8.91 -3.90 -7.62
N CYS A 111 10.10 -4.51 -7.66
CA CYS A 111 11.39 -3.84 -7.56
C CYS A 111 11.88 -3.20 -8.87
N HIS A 112 11.30 -3.51 -10.02
CA HIS A 112 11.77 -2.93 -11.28
C HIS A 112 11.03 -1.65 -11.62
N SER A 113 11.69 -0.74 -12.34
CA SER A 113 11.07 0.48 -12.84
C SER A 113 10.22 0.21 -14.08
N LEU A 114 9.27 1.11 -14.38
CA LEU A 114 8.50 1.04 -15.62
C LEU A 114 9.40 1.15 -16.86
N HIS A 115 10.46 1.96 -16.78
CA HIS A 115 11.48 2.07 -17.82
C HIS A 115 12.20 0.76 -18.14
N PHE A 116 12.48 -0.06 -17.12
CA PHE A 116 13.06 -1.41 -17.31
C PHE A 116 12.16 -2.28 -18.17
N TYR A 117 10.85 -2.09 -18.05
CA TYR A 117 9.86 -2.80 -18.85
C TYR A 117 9.61 -2.20 -20.23
N GLY A 118 10.15 -1.01 -20.53
CA GLY A 118 10.03 -0.35 -21.83
C GLY A 118 9.11 0.86 -21.85
N VAL A 119 8.55 1.29 -20.71
CA VAL A 119 7.71 2.48 -20.62
C VAL A 119 8.55 3.75 -20.71
N ARG A 120 8.43 4.47 -21.82
CA ARG A 120 9.28 5.60 -22.24
C ARG A 120 8.50 6.75 -22.86
N THR A 121 7.35 6.49 -23.47
CA THR A 121 6.63 7.48 -24.29
C THR A 121 5.11 7.39 -24.12
N ASP A 122 4.43 8.50 -24.41
CA ASP A 122 2.97 8.55 -24.41
C ASP A 122 2.42 7.49 -25.38
N GLY A 123 1.39 6.77 -24.94
CA GLY A 123 0.77 5.70 -25.72
C GLY A 123 1.33 4.31 -25.44
N ASP A 124 2.43 4.17 -24.70
CA ASP A 124 2.95 2.84 -24.32
C ASP A 124 1.87 2.00 -23.62
N HIS A 125 1.80 0.71 -23.96
CA HIS A 125 0.73 -0.17 -23.51
C HIS A 125 1.12 -1.01 -22.29
N ALA A 126 0.15 -1.21 -21.40
CA ALA A 126 0.27 -2.15 -20.29
C ALA A 126 -1.05 -2.89 -20.04
N PHE A 127 -0.96 -4.01 -19.32
CA PHE A 127 -2.12 -4.78 -18.89
C PHE A 127 -2.07 -4.95 -17.38
N LEU A 128 -3.21 -4.76 -16.74
CA LEU A 128 -3.41 -5.02 -15.31
C LEU A 128 -4.44 -6.14 -15.17
N TYR A 129 -3.97 -7.31 -14.74
CA TYR A 129 -4.82 -8.42 -14.36
C TYR A 129 -5.19 -8.31 -12.88
N LEU A 130 -6.48 -8.30 -12.58
CA LEU A 130 -7.01 -8.27 -11.22
C LEU A 130 -7.35 -9.69 -10.77
N LEU A 131 -6.70 -10.12 -9.70
CA LEU A 131 -6.97 -11.41 -9.08
C LEU A 131 -8.25 -11.35 -8.24
N LYS A 132 -9.01 -12.45 -8.25
CA LYS A 132 -10.11 -12.65 -7.30
C LYS A 132 -9.54 -12.97 -5.93
N VAL A 133 -10.23 -12.52 -4.89
CA VAL A 133 -10.01 -13.04 -3.54
C VAL A 133 -10.60 -14.44 -3.50
N PRO A 134 -9.86 -15.49 -3.08
CA PRO A 134 -10.45 -16.80 -2.86
C PRO A 134 -11.54 -16.65 -1.81
N SER A 135 -12.79 -16.94 -2.17
CA SER A 135 -13.85 -17.11 -1.19
C SER A 135 -13.41 -18.25 -0.29
N SER A 136 -13.08 -17.98 0.97
CA SER A 136 -12.83 -19.03 1.96
C SER A 136 -14.16 -19.71 2.26
N SER A 137 -14.59 -20.63 1.39
CA SER A 137 -15.70 -21.54 1.60
C SER A 137 -15.27 -22.92 1.10
N GLY A 138 -14.55 -23.64 1.96
CA GLY A 138 -14.59 -25.10 1.92
C GLY A 138 -16.01 -25.55 2.24
N ASP A 139 -16.46 -26.55 1.50
CA ASP A 139 -17.77 -27.17 1.55
C ASP A 139 -18.30 -27.41 2.97
N VAL A 140 -19.47 -26.86 3.27
CA VAL A 140 -20.41 -27.49 4.20
C VAL A 140 -21.77 -27.49 3.51
N ALA A 141 -22.23 -28.70 3.21
CA ALA A 141 -23.42 -29.02 2.46
C ALA A 141 -24.68 -28.25 2.92
N GLU A 142 -25.36 -27.66 1.94
CA GLU A 142 -26.74 -27.21 2.06
C GLU A 142 -27.67 -28.38 2.39
N ARG A 143 -28.40 -28.25 3.50
CA ARG A 143 -29.71 -28.89 3.68
C ARG A 143 -30.68 -27.95 4.40
N HIS A 144 -31.69 -27.52 3.62
CA HIS A 144 -33.01 -26.95 3.99
C HIS A 144 -32.97 -25.56 4.66
N ASN A 145 -33.83 -24.58 4.37
CA ASN A 145 -35.18 -24.56 3.80
C ASN A 145 -35.50 -23.16 3.24
N ALA A 146 -36.48 -23.08 2.35
CA ALA A 146 -36.89 -21.92 1.56
C ALA A 146 -37.50 -20.74 2.36
N GLY A 147 -37.29 -19.51 1.85
CA GLY A 147 -37.99 -18.29 2.27
C GLY A 147 -37.36 -16.99 1.73
N GLU A 148 -37.63 -16.64 0.47
CA GLU A 148 -37.42 -15.31 -0.17
C GLU A 148 -38.60 -14.36 0.15
N PRO A 149 -38.60 -13.06 -0.23
CA PRO A 149 -37.53 -12.03 -0.27
C PRO A 149 -37.97 -10.69 0.33
N LEU A 150 -37.10 -9.90 0.97
CA LEU A 150 -37.35 -8.45 1.09
C LEU A 150 -36.07 -7.60 1.13
N GLY A 151 -35.93 -6.75 0.11
CA GLY A 151 -35.38 -5.40 0.24
C GLY A 151 -33.87 -5.22 0.12
N GLY A 152 -33.34 -5.37 -1.08
CA GLY A 152 -31.97 -4.95 -1.42
C GLY A 152 -31.81 -3.43 -1.39
N GLY A 153 -31.50 -2.88 -0.21
CA GLY A 153 -30.97 -1.53 -0.06
C GLY A 153 -29.44 -1.58 -0.14
N GLU A 154 -28.89 -1.25 -1.31
CA GLU A 154 -27.46 -1.08 -1.50
C GLU A 154 -26.94 0.04 -0.56
N ARG A 155 -26.14 -0.35 0.43
CA ARG A 155 -25.36 0.59 1.26
C ARG A 155 -24.01 0.85 0.59
N PRO A 156 -23.41 2.05 0.75
CA PRO A 156 -22.21 2.45 0.03
C PRO A 156 -21.06 1.54 0.44
N ARG A 157 -20.55 0.77 -0.53
CA ARG A 157 -19.36 -0.05 -0.38
C ARG A 157 -18.18 0.87 -0.03
N ALA A 158 -17.41 0.51 0.99
CA ALA A 158 -16.08 1.08 1.19
C ALA A 158 -15.32 1.03 -0.15
N ASN A 159 -14.88 2.19 -0.63
CA ASN A 159 -14.34 2.52 -1.97
C ASN A 159 -13.55 1.40 -2.67
N ARG A 160 -14.25 0.41 -3.20
CA ARG A 160 -13.70 -0.60 -4.10
C ARG A 160 -14.50 -0.53 -5.38
N MET A 161 -13.93 0.11 -6.40
CA MET A 161 -14.53 0.12 -7.72
C MET A 161 -14.46 -1.29 -8.30
N SER A 162 -15.57 -1.78 -8.85
CA SER A 162 -15.53 -2.91 -9.78
C SER A 162 -14.98 -2.46 -11.13
N LEU A 163 -14.55 -3.39 -11.98
CA LEU A 163 -14.19 -3.04 -13.36
C LEU A 163 -15.37 -2.38 -14.11
N GLN A 164 -16.60 -2.75 -13.78
CA GLN A 164 -17.81 -2.13 -14.35
C GLN A 164 -17.98 -0.68 -13.88
N ASP A 165 -17.67 -0.38 -12.62
CA ASP A 165 -17.71 0.99 -12.09
C ASP A 165 -16.65 1.87 -12.76
N ILE A 166 -15.47 1.30 -13.06
CA ILE A 166 -14.43 2.02 -13.81
C ILE A 166 -14.89 2.35 -15.23
N LEU A 167 -15.58 1.43 -15.90
CA LEU A 167 -16.15 1.69 -17.22
C LEU A 167 -17.10 2.90 -17.17
N HIS A 168 -17.95 2.98 -16.13
CA HIS A 168 -18.91 4.08 -15.94
C HIS A 168 -18.23 5.44 -15.75
N VAL A 169 -17.19 5.50 -14.90
CA VAL A 169 -16.41 6.72 -14.63
C VAL A 169 -15.67 7.23 -15.87
N ILE A 170 -15.28 6.34 -16.78
CA ILE A 170 -14.54 6.71 -17.99
C ILE A 170 -15.48 7.19 -19.09
N THR A 171 -16.67 6.58 -19.21
CA THR A 171 -17.69 7.06 -20.15
C THR A 171 -18.19 8.46 -19.79
N ASP A 172 -18.26 8.80 -18.51
CA ASP A 172 -18.72 10.11 -18.04
C ASP A 172 -17.69 11.24 -18.33
N GLN A 173 -16.38 10.93 -18.27
CA GLN A 173 -15.32 11.89 -18.57
C GLN A 173 -15.18 12.27 -20.06
N LEU A 174 -15.86 11.58 -20.98
CA LEU A 174 -15.98 12.00 -22.39
C LEU A 174 -17.23 12.83 -22.70
N GLY A 175 -18.07 13.13 -21.70
CA GLY A 175 -19.27 13.93 -21.89
C GLY A 175 -19.52 14.88 -20.74
N SER A 176 -19.02 16.12 -20.81
CA SER A 176 -19.64 17.22 -20.08
C SER A 176 -19.46 18.56 -20.79
N MET A 177 -20.58 19.20 -21.10
CA MET A 177 -20.78 20.62 -20.83
C MET A 177 -21.90 20.72 -19.79
N ASP A 178 -21.52 20.72 -18.49
CA ASP A 178 -21.98 21.43 -17.28
C ASP A 178 -23.44 21.95 -17.09
N PRO A 179 -23.89 22.37 -15.87
CA PRO A 179 -23.23 22.40 -14.54
C PRO A 179 -24.07 21.88 -13.34
N ALA A 180 -23.45 21.90 -12.15
CA ALA A 180 -23.94 21.55 -10.80
C ALA A 180 -25.26 22.22 -10.31
N PRO A 181 -25.86 21.71 -9.21
CA PRO A 181 -26.07 22.59 -8.05
C PRO A 181 -25.86 21.94 -6.65
N LEU A 182 -26.05 22.79 -5.64
CA LEU A 182 -25.53 22.83 -4.26
C LEU A 182 -26.37 22.07 -3.19
N LEU A 183 -25.67 21.64 -2.13
CA LEU A 183 -26.00 21.52 -0.68
C LEU A 183 -27.46 21.32 -0.18
N SER A 184 -27.67 20.31 0.69
CA SER A 184 -28.55 20.40 1.89
C SER A 184 -28.25 19.33 2.97
N ASN A 185 -28.67 19.62 4.21
CA ASN A 185 -28.07 19.35 5.55
C ASN A 185 -28.58 18.06 6.31
N PRO A 186 -28.15 17.78 7.60
CA PRO A 186 -28.04 16.43 8.23
C PRO A 186 -29.22 16.02 9.16
N PRO A 187 -29.20 14.79 9.74
CA PRO A 187 -29.12 14.69 11.21
C PRO A 187 -28.26 13.53 11.75
N ALA A 188 -28.25 13.40 13.09
CA ALA A 188 -27.19 12.88 13.93
C ALA A 188 -27.50 11.50 14.60
N ILE A 189 -26.40 10.83 15.00
CA ILE A 189 -26.18 9.91 16.14
C ILE A 189 -26.98 8.58 16.22
N ALA A 190 -26.26 7.45 16.20
CA ALA A 190 -26.18 6.50 17.32
C ALA A 190 -25.11 5.41 17.04
N ALA A 191 -24.28 5.14 18.04
CA ALA A 191 -23.24 4.12 18.06
C ALA A 191 -23.81 2.75 18.43
N ASP A 192 -23.32 1.66 17.81
CA ASP A 192 -22.91 0.45 18.55
C ASP A 192 -22.04 -0.49 17.68
N ALA A 193 -21.27 -1.34 18.36
CA ALA A 193 -20.04 -2.00 17.95
C ALA A 193 -20.13 -3.08 16.84
N THR A 194 -19.53 -2.81 15.67
CA THR A 194 -19.00 -3.83 14.74
C THR A 194 -17.80 -3.29 13.96
N ALA A 195 -16.66 -3.08 14.61
CA ALA A 195 -15.48 -2.57 13.91
C ALA A 195 -14.88 -3.65 13.00
N GLU A 196 -14.75 -3.33 11.71
CA GLU A 196 -13.84 -4.04 10.80
C GLU A 196 -12.41 -3.97 11.37
N TRP A 197 -11.61 -5.03 11.23
CA TRP A 197 -10.27 -5.08 11.83
C TRP A 197 -9.19 -4.96 10.76
N SER A 198 -8.22 -4.06 10.97
CA SER A 198 -7.06 -3.94 10.08
C SER A 198 -6.06 -5.05 10.37
N CYS A 199 -5.64 -5.77 9.34
CA CYS A 199 -4.63 -6.81 9.45
C CYS A 199 -3.29 -6.22 9.90
N SER A 200 -2.71 -6.76 10.98
CA SER A 200 -1.41 -6.30 11.49
C SER A 200 -0.23 -6.57 10.53
N ALA A 201 -0.37 -7.49 9.57
CA ALA A 201 0.68 -7.82 8.62
C ALA A 201 0.57 -7.08 7.28
N CYS A 202 -0.64 -6.89 6.76
CA CYS A 202 -0.85 -6.31 5.43
C CYS A 202 -1.81 -5.12 5.41
N THR A 203 -2.26 -4.64 6.57
CA THR A 203 -3.16 -3.49 6.78
C THR A 203 -4.56 -3.61 6.17
N LEU A 204 -4.85 -4.69 5.43
CA LEU A 204 -6.15 -4.97 4.85
C LEU A 204 -7.25 -4.93 5.92
N LEU A 205 -8.31 -4.19 5.63
CA LEU A 205 -9.49 -4.12 6.47
C LEU A 205 -10.35 -5.36 6.25
N ASN A 206 -10.43 -6.22 7.26
CA ASN A 206 -11.13 -7.49 7.20
C ASN A 206 -12.52 -7.38 7.81
N GLN A 207 -13.41 -8.24 7.33
CA GLN A 207 -14.77 -8.36 7.87
C GLN A 207 -14.73 -8.61 9.38
N PRO A 208 -15.65 -8.03 10.18
CA PRO A 208 -15.64 -8.18 11.64
C PRO A 208 -15.68 -9.64 12.11
N ARG A 209 -16.33 -10.50 11.31
CA ARG A 209 -16.46 -11.95 11.56
C ARG A 209 -15.28 -12.78 11.06
N ALA A 210 -14.32 -12.21 10.33
CA ALA A 210 -13.18 -12.94 9.80
C ALA A 210 -12.16 -13.22 10.91
N ALA A 211 -11.83 -14.49 11.13
CA ALA A 211 -10.82 -14.90 12.10
C ALA A 211 -9.37 -14.71 11.59
N ARG A 212 -9.18 -14.55 10.28
CA ARG A 212 -7.89 -14.37 9.61
C ARG A 212 -8.03 -13.41 8.44
N CYS A 213 -6.92 -12.81 8.03
CA CYS A 213 -6.88 -11.90 6.90
C CYS A 213 -7.10 -12.65 5.59
N CYS A 214 -8.06 -12.23 4.77
CA CYS A 214 -8.41 -12.96 3.53
C CYS A 214 -7.37 -12.87 2.41
N VAL A 215 -6.31 -12.08 2.60
CA VAL A 215 -5.25 -11.88 1.60
C VAL A 215 -3.91 -12.47 2.04
N CYS A 216 -3.60 -12.49 3.34
CA CYS A 216 -2.31 -12.96 3.84
C CYS A 216 -2.43 -13.99 4.98
N ASP A 217 -3.64 -14.43 5.31
CA ASP A 217 -3.95 -15.42 6.35
C ASP A 217 -3.44 -15.10 7.77
N THR A 218 -3.01 -13.86 8.01
CA THR A 218 -2.62 -13.41 9.35
C THR A 218 -3.83 -13.45 10.28
N PRO A 219 -3.76 -14.14 11.44
CA PRO A 219 -4.90 -14.27 12.35
C PRO A 219 -5.29 -12.92 12.97
N ARG A 220 -6.58 -12.73 13.23
CA ARG A 220 -7.10 -11.57 13.96
C ARG A 220 -6.49 -11.56 15.36
N GLN A 221 -5.90 -10.44 15.77
CA GLN A 221 -5.45 -10.26 17.14
C GLN A 221 -6.68 -10.07 18.06
N PRO A 222 -6.71 -10.69 19.25
CA PRO A 222 -7.74 -10.42 20.23
C PRO A 222 -7.74 -8.93 20.57
N ASP A 223 -8.92 -8.31 20.66
CA ASP A 223 -9.02 -6.93 21.11
C ASP A 223 -8.44 -6.86 22.54
N ALA A 224 -7.39 -6.05 22.75
CA ALA A 224 -6.85 -5.84 24.09
C ALA A 224 -7.94 -5.22 24.98
N PRO A 225 -8.03 -5.58 26.28
CA PRO A 225 -9.04 -5.00 27.16
C PRO A 225 -8.88 -3.47 27.19
N GLU A 226 -9.91 -2.76 26.73
CA GLU A 226 -10.01 -1.30 26.79
C GLU A 226 -9.89 -0.86 28.25
N GLN A 227 -8.71 -0.43 28.67
CA GLN A 227 -8.60 0.45 29.84
C GLN A 227 -9.23 1.78 29.45
N GLY A 228 -10.39 2.03 30.04
CA GLY A 228 -11.30 3.11 29.74
C GLY A 228 -10.60 4.44 29.44
N ARG A 229 -10.83 4.92 28.23
CA ARG A 229 -10.50 6.26 27.76
C ARG A 229 -11.35 7.28 28.53
N ARG A 230 -10.95 7.61 29.76
CA ARG A 230 -11.50 8.77 30.49
C ARG A 230 -11.09 10.03 29.72
N GLY A 231 -12.09 10.81 29.31
CA GLY A 231 -11.91 12.04 28.54
C GLY A 231 -10.99 13.03 29.25
N ASN A 232 -9.99 13.50 28.52
CA ASN A 232 -9.13 14.60 28.96
C ASN A 232 -9.88 15.92 28.70
N SER A 233 -10.79 16.29 29.61
CA SER A 233 -11.18 17.69 29.76
C SER A 233 -9.99 18.46 30.31
N VAL A 234 -9.69 19.58 29.66
CA VAL A 234 -8.60 20.52 29.97
C VAL A 234 -8.67 21.06 31.41
N GLU A 235 -9.78 20.83 32.12
CA GLU A 235 -10.00 21.18 33.52
C GLU A 235 -9.23 20.32 34.54
N ASN A 236 -8.83 19.09 34.21
CA ASN A 236 -8.11 18.24 35.16
C ASN A 236 -6.60 18.53 35.24
N PHE A 237 -6.06 19.28 34.27
CA PHE A 237 -4.63 19.64 34.24
C PHE A 237 -4.28 20.79 35.20
N ILE A 238 -5.26 21.61 35.60
CA ILE A 238 -5.03 22.77 36.48
C ILE A 238 -5.13 22.41 37.97
N ARG A 239 -5.63 21.22 38.32
CA ARG A 239 -5.86 20.80 39.72
C ARG A 239 -4.80 19.88 40.34
N GLN A 240 -3.81 19.41 39.58
CA GLN A 240 -2.81 18.46 40.09
C GLN A 240 -1.40 19.03 40.31
N MET A 241 -1.20 20.34 40.17
CA MET A 241 0.05 21.04 40.56
C MET A 241 0.01 21.52 42.02
N SER A 242 -0.25 20.61 42.97
CA SER A 242 -0.14 20.91 44.40
C SER A 242 0.31 19.69 45.22
N SER A 243 1.62 19.41 45.15
CA SER A 243 2.49 18.92 46.25
C SER A 243 2.33 17.45 46.74
N PRO A 244 3.29 16.88 47.52
CA PRO A 244 4.56 16.29 47.07
C PRO A 244 4.82 14.86 47.63
N THR A 245 6.02 14.29 47.36
CA THR A 245 6.67 13.08 47.95
C THR A 245 6.25 11.71 47.39
N SER A 246 7.10 10.68 47.21
CA SER A 246 8.55 10.45 47.36
C SER A 246 8.92 9.07 46.77
N ASP A 247 10.16 8.94 46.30
CA ASP A 247 11.04 7.76 46.41
C ASP A 247 10.79 6.44 45.66
N LEU A 248 10.51 6.44 44.35
CA LEU A 248 10.73 5.20 43.57
C LEU A 248 11.31 5.37 42.15
N GLN A 249 11.77 6.57 41.78
CA GLN A 249 12.40 6.82 40.47
C GLN A 249 13.93 7.05 40.53
N SER A 250 14.55 6.97 41.71
CA SER A 250 16.00 7.11 41.88
C SER A 250 16.80 5.91 41.35
N ASP A 251 16.23 4.70 41.41
CA ASP A 251 17.05 3.48 41.30
C ASP A 251 17.06 2.88 39.89
N LEU A 252 16.03 3.15 39.08
CA LEU A 252 15.99 2.73 37.68
C LEU A 252 16.82 3.64 36.74
N LEU A 253 17.07 4.89 37.14
CA LEU A 253 17.86 5.84 36.34
C LEU A 253 19.38 5.70 36.53
N LYS A 254 19.83 4.95 37.56
CA LYS A 254 21.25 4.65 37.80
C LYS A 254 21.73 3.37 37.10
N ALA A 255 20.83 2.54 36.58
CA ALA A 255 21.18 1.30 35.88
C ALA A 255 21.43 1.46 34.36
N LEU A 256 21.18 2.64 33.78
CA LEU A 256 21.22 2.84 32.32
C LEU A 256 22.35 3.73 31.79
N TYR A 257 23.19 4.35 32.64
CA TYR A 257 24.32 5.18 32.16
C TYR A 257 25.61 5.05 33.02
N LYS A 258 26.20 3.84 32.99
CA LYS A 258 27.63 3.41 32.96
C LYS A 258 28.69 3.93 33.97
N PHE A 259 29.20 2.99 34.78
CA PHE A 259 30.62 2.55 34.75
C PHE A 259 30.65 1.02 34.59
#